data_AF-A0A5A9ZFD0-F1
#
_entry.id   AF-A0A5A9ZFD0-F1
#
_cell.length_a   1.000
_cell.length_b   1.000
_cell.length_c   1.000
_cell.angle_alpha   90.00
_cell.angle_beta   90.00
_cell.angle_gamma   90.00
#
_symmetry.space_group_name_H-M   'P 1'
#
loop_
_entity.id
_entity.type
_entity.pdbx_description
1 polymer ?
#
loop_
_entity_poly.entity_id
_entity_poly.type
_entity_poly.pdbx_seq_one_letter_code
_entity_poly.pdbx_strand_id
1 'polypeptide(L)'
;MFDVNISVEKNKVLGEFIADSYFFEPSKYDYAFYLYKDDERIETKWYTDNMKAEFLIEDFDGVFYIKAFVRDKAHGDKRTFDSDKISIDS
;
A
#
# COMPACT_ATOMS: atom_id res chain seq x y z
N MET A 1 -16.27 -2.23 -2.11
CA MET A 1 -15.32 -1.16 -2.52
C MET A 1 -13.91 -1.67 -2.32
N PHE A 2 -12.97 -1.32 -3.20
CA PHE A 2 -11.55 -1.61 -3.01
C PHE A 2 -10.80 -0.30 -2.83
N ASP A 3 -9.95 -0.22 -1.84
CA ASP A 3 -9.23 1.01 -1.48
C ASP A 3 -7.87 0.71 -0.85
N VAL A 4 -7.04 1.74 -0.69
CA VAL A 4 -5.77 1.66 0.04
C VAL A 4 -5.74 2.76 1.08
N ASN A 5 -5.77 2.37 2.34
CA ASN A 5 -5.54 3.29 3.43
C ASN A 5 -4.03 3.50 3.62
N ILE A 6 -3.66 4.75 3.83
CA ILE A 6 -2.34 5.16 4.28
C ILE A 6 -2.45 5.82 5.65
N SER A 7 -1.51 5.51 6.54
CA SER A 7 -1.36 6.21 7.81
C SER A 7 0.11 6.34 8.19
N VAL A 8 0.39 7.25 9.12
CA VAL A 8 1.74 7.56 9.59
C VAL A 8 1.79 7.35 11.10
N GLU A 9 2.78 6.61 11.58
CA GLU A 9 2.99 6.32 12.99
C GLU A 9 4.46 6.50 13.37
N LYS A 10 4.78 7.55 14.14
CA LYS A 10 6.12 7.86 14.66
C LYS A 10 7.22 7.86 13.60
N ASN A 11 7.80 6.69 13.31
CA ASN A 11 8.90 6.44 12.38
C ASN A 11 8.49 5.53 11.19
N LYS A 12 7.19 5.38 10.94
CA LYS A 12 6.64 4.46 9.95
C LYS A 12 5.53 5.06 9.11
N VAL A 13 5.45 4.60 7.86
CA VAL A 13 4.25 4.69 7.03
C VAL A 13 3.62 3.31 6.93
N LEU A 14 2.32 3.23 7.16
CA LEU A 14 1.53 2.01 7.06
C LEU A 14 0.63 2.09 5.83
N GLY A 15 0.58 1.00 5.08
CA GLY A 15 -0.37 0.79 4.00
C GLY A 15 -1.26 -0.40 4.28
N GLU A 16 -2.56 -0.26 4.02
CA GLU A 16 -3.51 -1.36 4.14
C GLU A 16 -4.43 -1.37 2.91
N PHE A 17 -4.45 -2.49 2.20
CA PHE A 17 -5.46 -2.73 1.19
C PHE A 17 -6.79 -3.06 1.88
N ILE A 18 -7.86 -2.36 1.51
CA ILE A 18 -9.20 -2.58 2.04
C ILE A 18 -10.08 -3.14 0.95
N ALA A 19 -10.76 -4.23 1.26
CA ALA A 19 -11.75 -4.84 0.40
C ALA A 19 -13.06 -5.00 1.16
N ASP A 20 -14.01 -4.13 0.85
CA ASP A 20 -15.39 -4.24 1.33
C ASP A 20 -16.22 -4.99 0.28
N SER A 21 -16.13 -6.31 0.29
CA SER A 21 -16.91 -7.19 -0.57
C SER A 21 -17.10 -8.56 0.05
N TYR A 22 -18.36 -8.99 0.18
CA TYR A 22 -18.72 -10.32 0.68
C TYR A 22 -18.11 -11.48 -0.11
N PHE A 23 -17.74 -11.26 -1.38
CA PHE A 23 -17.14 -12.28 -2.25
C PHE A 23 -15.61 -12.19 -2.32
N PHE A 24 -15.00 -11.27 -1.57
CA PHE A 24 -13.54 -11.15 -1.56
C PHE A 24 -12.92 -12.17 -0.61
N GLU A 25 -12.06 -13.02 -1.17
CA GLU A 25 -11.28 -13.99 -0.41
C GLU A 25 -9.80 -13.57 -0.45
N PRO A 26 -9.27 -12.97 0.62
CA PRO A 26 -7.91 -12.43 0.62
C PRO A 26 -6.82 -13.43 0.23
N SER A 27 -7.01 -14.71 0.57
CA SER A 27 -6.06 -15.80 0.32
C SER A 27 -5.82 -16.07 -1.17
N LYS A 28 -6.77 -15.70 -2.05
CA LYS A 28 -6.66 -15.86 -3.51
C LYS A 28 -5.72 -14.85 -4.17
N TYR A 29 -5.25 -13.86 -3.43
CA TYR A 29 -4.45 -12.77 -3.98
C TYR A 29 -3.09 -12.64 -3.29
N ASP A 30 -2.13 -12.09 -4.02
CA ASP A 30 -0.90 -11.54 -3.47
C ASP A 30 -0.92 -10.01 -3.56
N TYR A 31 -0.30 -9.36 -2.59
CA TYR A 31 -0.26 -7.91 -2.44
C TYR A 31 1.18 -7.42 -2.45
N ALA A 32 1.45 -6.39 -3.25
CA ALA A 32 2.70 -5.63 -3.18
C ALA A 32 2.37 -4.16 -2.89
N PHE A 33 3.27 -3.47 -2.22
CA PHE A 33 3.07 -2.07 -1.81
C PHE A 33 4.33 -1.28 -2.11
N TYR A 34 4.18 -0.19 -2.85
CA TYR A 34 5.27 0.75 -3.16
C TYR A 34 4.99 2.06 -2.42
N LEU A 35 5.95 2.50 -1.62
CA LEU A 35 5.89 3.80 -0.95
C LEU A 35 6.54 4.86 -1.84
N TYR A 36 5.83 5.97 -2.01
CA TYR A 36 6.30 7.15 -2.71
C TYR A 36 6.40 8.33 -1.75
N LYS A 37 7.41 9.17 -1.96
CA LYS A 37 7.62 10.47 -1.34
C LYS A 37 7.88 11.48 -2.46
N ASP A 38 7.13 12.58 -2.50
CA ASP A 38 7.26 13.64 -3.51
C ASP A 38 7.29 13.11 -4.97
N ASP A 39 6.40 12.15 -5.23
CA ASP A 39 6.27 11.41 -6.50
C ASP A 39 7.46 10.52 -6.89
N GLU A 40 8.46 10.37 -6.02
CA GLU A 40 9.56 9.41 -6.15
C GLU A 40 9.30 8.14 -5.34
N ARG A 41 9.55 6.96 -5.92
CA ARG A 41 9.41 5.69 -5.21
C ARG A 41 10.62 5.47 -4.30
N ILE A 42 10.40 5.46 -2.99
CA ILE A 42 11.46 5.32 -2.00
C ILE A 42 11.60 3.90 -1.44
N GLU A 43 10.51 3.11 -1.38
CA GLU A 43 10.59 1.73 -0.89
C GLU A 43 9.58 0.80 -1.58
N THR A 44 9.84 -0.51 -1.49
CA THR A 44 9.02 -1.56 -2.09
C THR A 44 8.91 -2.76 -1.16
N LYS A 45 7.67 -3.19 -0.89
CA LYS A 45 7.36 -4.54 -0.39
C LYS A 45 6.78 -5.36 -1.55
N TRP A 46 7.47 -6.43 -1.91
CA TRP A 46 7.04 -7.33 -2.97
C TRP A 46 5.87 -8.22 -2.54
N TYR A 47 5.28 -8.89 -3.53
CA TYR A 47 4.11 -9.76 -3.38
C TYR A 47 4.19 -10.69 -2.17
N THR A 48 3.21 -10.53 -1.28
CA THR A 48 3.00 -11.31 -0.06
C THR A 48 1.50 -11.62 0.10
N ASP A 49 1.14 -12.55 0.99
CA ASP A 49 -0.25 -12.83 1.36
C ASP A 49 -0.81 -11.81 2.37
N ASN A 50 0.02 -10.89 2.86
CA ASN A 50 -0.37 -9.86 3.79
C ASN A 50 -0.97 -8.63 3.07
N MET A 51 -2.18 -8.23 3.47
CA MET A 51 -2.86 -7.02 2.97
C MET A 51 -2.31 -5.72 3.57
N LYS A 52 -1.32 -5.81 4.46
CA LYS A 52 -0.69 -4.68 5.13
C LYS A 52 0.80 -4.63 4.83
N ALA A 53 1.33 -3.42 4.74
CA ALA A 53 2.75 -3.15 4.66
C ALA A 53 3.16 -2.07 5.67
N GLU A 54 4.34 -2.27 6.26
CA GLU A 54 5.01 -1.27 7.08
C GLU A 54 6.30 -0.83 6.38
N PHE A 55 6.51 0.48 6.32
CA PHE A 55 7.71 1.12 5.79
C PHE A 55 8.35 1.93 6.89
N LEU A 56 9.64 1.71 7.14
CA LEU A 56 10.40 2.54 8.07
C LEU A 56 10.90 3.75 7.28
N ILE A 57 10.65 4.95 7.77
CA ILE A 57 11.13 6.17 7.14
C ILE A 57 12.01 6.95 8.13
N GLU A 58 13.14 7.45 7.64
CA GLU A 58 14.08 8.25 8.43
C GLU A 58 13.78 9.75 8.32
N ASP A 59 13.27 10.18 7.16
CA ASP A 59 12.93 11.56 6.84
C ASP A 59 11.40 11.68 6.66
N PHE A 60 10.79 12.46 7.56
CA PHE A 60 9.35 12.63 7.67
C PHE A 60 8.77 13.71 6.79
N ASP A 61 9.59 14.59 6.22
CA ASP A 61 9.06 15.75 5.51
C ASP A 61 8.60 15.39 4.10
N GLY A 62 7.55 16.03 3.61
CA GLY A 62 7.08 15.89 2.24
C GLY A 62 5.78 15.11 2.10
N VAL A 63 5.46 14.75 0.85
CA VAL A 63 4.15 14.17 0.49
C VAL A 63 4.28 12.68 0.23
N PHE A 64 3.64 11.88 1.07
CA PHE A 64 3.66 10.42 0.99
C PHE A 64 2.38 9.86 0.40
N TYR A 65 2.50 8.79 -0.39
CA TYR A 65 1.38 7.95 -0.80
C TYR A 65 1.85 6.53 -1.10
N ILE A 66 0.89 5.59 -1.10
CA ILE A 66 1.15 4.18 -1.36
C ILE A 66 0.41 3.76 -2.62
N LYS A 67 1.14 3.05 -3.48
CA LYS A 67 0.56 2.30 -4.60
C LYS A 67 0.53 0.82 -4.24
N ALA A 68 -0.65 0.26 -4.09
CA ALA A 68 -0.85 -1.16 -3.85
C ALA A 68 -1.12 -1.90 -5.16
N PHE A 69 -0.61 -3.12 -5.26
CA PHE A 69 -0.79 -4.02 -6.40
C PHE A 69 -1.39 -5.32 -5.90
N VAL A 70 -2.54 -5.70 -6.44
CA VAL A 70 -3.24 -6.93 -6.11
C VAL A 70 -3.12 -7.87 -7.30
N ARG A 71 -2.58 -9.07 -7.08
CA ARG A 71 -2.41 -10.11 -8.11
C ARG A 71 -3.27 -11.32 -7.76
N ASP A 72 -4.15 -11.73 -8.67
CA ASP A 72 -4.85 -13.01 -8.60
C ASP A 72 -3.82 -14.15 -8.78
N LYS A 73 -3.75 -15.07 -7.81
CA LYS A 73 -2.79 -16.19 -7.83
C LYS A 73 -3.11 -17.23 -8.91
N ALA A 74 -4.38 -17.42 -9.24
CA ALA A 74 -4.85 -18.43 -10.18
C ALA A 74 -4.77 -17.94 -11.63
N HIS A 75 -5.18 -16.70 -11.88
CA HIS A 75 -5.29 -16.16 -13.24
C HIS A 75 -4.15 -15.19 -13.61
N GLY A 76 -3.42 -14.69 -12.61
CA GLY A 76 -2.33 -13.72 -12.83
C GLY A 76 -2.79 -12.30 -13.10
N ASP A 77 -4.11 -12.04 -13.06
CA ASP A 77 -4.69 -10.70 -13.22
C ASP A 77 -4.13 -9.75 -12.17
N LYS A 78 -3.77 -8.53 -12.59
CA LYS A 78 -3.19 -7.50 -11.72
C LYS A 78 -4.06 -6.27 -11.70
N ARG A 79 -4.27 -5.73 -10.51
CA ARG A 79 -4.94 -4.45 -10.28
C ARG A 79 -4.05 -3.56 -9.43
N THR A 80 -4.20 -2.25 -9.62
CA THR A 80 -3.43 -1.25 -8.91
C THR A 80 -4.37 -0.23 -8.28
N PHE A 81 -4.05 0.18 -7.07
CA PHE A 81 -4.82 1.12 -6.28
C PHE A 81 -3.85 2.11 -5.64
N ASP A 82 -4.20 3.39 -5.70
CA ASP A 82 -3.44 4.45 -5.06
C ASP A 82 -4.18 4.85 -3.78
N SER A 83 -3.43 5.07 -2.71
CA SER A 83 -3.96 5.71 -1.51
C SER A 83 -4.15 7.21 -1.74
N ASP A 84 -4.79 7.86 -0.77
CA ASP A 84 -4.68 9.30 -0.62
C ASP A 84 -3.22 9.74 -0.40
N LYS A 85 -2.95 11.02 -0.67
CA LYS A 85 -1.66 11.67 -0.36
C LYS A 85 -1.71 12.27 1.04
N ILE A 86 -0.68 12.03 1.85
CA ILE A 86 -0.48 12.67 3.16
C ILE A 86 0.71 13.62 3.06
N SER A 87 0.49 14.90 3.33
CA SER A 87 1.57 15.87 3.53
C SER A 87 2.00 15.84 4.99
N ILE A 88 3.30 15.76 5.23
CA ILE A 88 3.90 15.87 6.54
C ILE A 88 4.90 17.00 6.46
N ASP A 89 4.71 18.01 7.30
CA ASP A 89 5.63 19.12 7.46
C ASP A 89 6.06 19.11 8.94
N SER A 90 7.35 18.85 9.21
CA SER A 90 7.92 18.85 10.58
C SER A 90 8.05 20.24 11.19
#